data_AF-A0AAU3TLE7-F1
#
_entry.id   AF-A0AAU3TLE7-F1
#
_cell.length_a   1.000
_cell.length_b   1.000
_cell.length_c   1.000
_cell.angle_alpha   90.00
_cell.angle_beta   90.00
_cell.angle_gamma   90.00
#
_symmetry.space_group_name_H-M   'P 1'
#
loop_
_entity.id
_entity.type
_entity.pdbx_description
1 polymer ?
#
loop_
_entity_poly.entity_id
_entity_poly.type
_entity_poly.pdbx_seq_one_letter_code
_entity_poly.pdbx_strand_id
1 'polypeptide(L)'
;MLTNPDLQIFPGKGMTCVLDPKRAACRLRSEEDGTRRTPDLDDCRPNCVNIARTDRDIEHVHVQIEQLRPLVDDPLAPAFRHAREQHELDRLERIVTAHDATGEPHDDH
;
A
#
# COMPACT_ATOMS: atom_id res chain seq x y z
N MET A 1 -8.35 -23.22 10.27
CA MET A 1 -7.95 -22.12 9.37
C MET A 1 -8.39 -22.48 7.96
N LEU A 2 -9.19 -21.62 7.31
CA LEU A 2 -9.57 -21.79 5.90
C LEU A 2 -8.41 -21.26 5.04
N THR A 3 -7.53 -22.14 4.58
CA THR A 3 -6.54 -21.78 3.56
C THR A 3 -7.16 -22.08 2.20
N ASN A 4 -7.47 -21.03 1.43
CA ASN A 4 -7.82 -21.22 0.03
C ASN A 4 -6.52 -21.42 -0.76
N PRO A 5 -6.24 -22.61 -1.31
CA PRO A 5 -5.01 -22.90 -2.03
C PRO A 5 -4.84 -22.07 -3.31
N ASP A 6 -5.92 -21.49 -3.83
CA ASP A 6 -5.91 -20.66 -5.04
C ASP A 6 -5.61 -19.17 -4.75
N LEU A 7 -5.61 -18.76 -3.48
CA LEU A 7 -5.38 -17.38 -3.09
C LEU A 7 -3.87 -17.07 -3.13
N GLN A 8 -3.46 -16.17 -4.03
CA GLN A 8 -2.07 -15.77 -4.18
C GLN A 8 -1.80 -14.46 -3.44
N ILE A 9 -1.19 -14.54 -2.25
CA ILE A 9 -0.84 -13.39 -1.41
C ILE A 9 0.62 -13.01 -1.61
N PHE A 10 0.87 -11.72 -1.86
CA PHE A 10 2.22 -11.14 -1.98
C PHE A 10 2.35 -9.95 -1.02
N PRO A 11 3.03 -10.12 0.13
CA PRO A 11 3.29 -9.02 1.06
C PRO A 11 4.21 -7.97 0.44
N GLY A 12 3.92 -6.70 0.70
CA GLY A 12 4.72 -5.55 0.26
C GLY A 12 5.00 -4.58 1.41
N LYS A 13 5.45 -3.37 1.06
CA LYS A 13 5.63 -2.27 2.01
C LYS A 13 4.37 -1.41 2.01
N GLY A 14 3.65 -1.38 3.13
CA GLY A 14 2.42 -0.57 3.27
C GLY A 14 1.20 -1.11 2.51
N MET A 15 1.29 -2.34 2.00
CA MET A 15 0.19 -3.06 1.38
C MET A 15 0.51 -4.55 1.26
N THR A 16 -0.55 -5.35 1.15
CA THR A 16 -0.49 -6.75 0.77
C THR A 16 -1.31 -6.95 -0.51
N CYS A 17 -0.72 -7.57 -1.54
CA CYS A 17 -1.44 -7.88 -2.77
C CYS A 17 -2.13 -9.23 -2.66
N VAL A 18 -3.46 -9.24 -2.76
CA VAL A 18 -4.28 -10.45 -2.93
C VAL A 18 -4.57 -10.59 -4.42
N LEU A 19 -3.68 -11.30 -5.12
CA LEU A 19 -3.60 -11.22 -6.58
C LEU A 19 -4.78 -11.93 -7.26
N ASP A 20 -5.63 -11.14 -7.92
CA ASP A 20 -6.35 -11.54 -9.12
C ASP A 20 -5.59 -11.01 -10.36
N PRO A 21 -4.91 -11.89 -11.13
CA PRO A 21 -4.14 -11.45 -12.30
C PRO A 21 -4.97 -10.77 -13.39
N LYS A 22 -6.29 -10.99 -13.44
CA LYS A 22 -7.17 -10.38 -14.46
C LYS A 22 -7.54 -8.94 -14.11
N ARG A 23 -7.37 -8.54 -12.86
CA ARG A 23 -7.78 -7.23 -12.33
C ARG A 23 -6.61 -6.42 -11.77
N ALA A 24 -5.41 -6.97 -11.81
CA ALA A 24 -4.20 -6.30 -11.36
C ALA A 24 -3.96 -5.04 -12.21
N ALA A 25 -3.75 -3.92 -11.51
CA ALA A 25 -3.32 -2.65 -12.11
C ALA A 25 -1.80 -2.44 -11.95
N CYS A 26 -1.03 -3.52 -11.92
CA CYS A 26 0.44 -3.53 -11.88
C CYS A 26 0.98 -4.37 -13.04
N ARG A 27 2.27 -4.22 -13.38
CA ARG A 27 2.94 -5.21 -14.22
C ARG A 27 2.97 -6.58 -13.54
N LEU A 28 2.73 -7.62 -14.32
CA LEU A 28 2.87 -9.01 -13.89
C LEU A 28 4.09 -9.62 -14.56
N ARG A 29 4.92 -10.31 -13.77
CA ARG A 29 6.02 -11.14 -14.25
C ARG A 29 5.54 -12.58 -14.33
N SER A 30 5.93 -13.28 -15.40
CA SER A 30 5.64 -14.71 -15.53
C SER A 30 6.84 -15.50 -15.06
N GLU A 31 6.62 -16.60 -14.35
CA GLU A 31 7.67 -17.58 -14.06
C GLU A 31 8.08 -18.32 -15.36
N GLU A 32 9.24 -18.97 -15.37
CA GLU A 32 9.82 -19.60 -16.57
C GLU A 32 8.89 -20.66 -17.21
N ASP A 33 8.06 -21.33 -16.41
CA ASP A 33 7.09 -22.31 -16.89
C ASP A 33 5.75 -21.70 -17.35
N GLY A 34 5.58 -20.38 -17.21
CA GLY A 34 4.38 -19.64 -17.60
C GLY A 34 3.12 -19.94 -16.76
N THR A 35 3.22 -20.78 -15.72
CA THR A 35 2.05 -21.22 -14.93
C THR A 35 1.67 -20.22 -13.85
N ARG A 36 2.65 -19.47 -13.32
CA ARG A 36 2.45 -18.50 -12.25
C ARG A 36 2.81 -17.09 -12.67
N ARG A 37 1.98 -16.15 -12.22
CA ARG A 37 2.21 -14.71 -12.39
C ARG A 37 2.46 -14.07 -11.03
N THR A 38 3.52 -13.29 -10.93
CA THR A 38 3.88 -12.54 -9.73
C THR A 38 3.71 -11.03 -9.99
N PRO A 39 3.17 -10.27 -9.03
CA PRO A 39 2.98 -8.84 -9.21
C PRO A 39 4.29 -8.10 -8.99
N ASP A 40 4.55 -7.09 -9.82
CA ASP A 40 5.55 -6.08 -9.53
C ASP A 40 4.93 -5.04 -8.58
N LEU A 41 5.18 -5.20 -7.27
CA LEU A 41 4.56 -4.38 -6.23
C LEU A 41 4.99 -2.92 -6.29
N ASP A 42 6.19 -2.63 -6.82
CA ASP A 42 6.70 -1.27 -6.98
C ASP A 42 6.01 -0.50 -8.12
N ASP A 43 5.34 -1.22 -9.05
CA ASP A 43 4.60 -0.66 -10.18
C ASP A 43 3.08 -0.69 -9.98
N CYS A 44 2.62 -1.01 -8.77
CA CYS A 44 1.21 -1.12 -8.48
C CYS A 44 0.54 0.26 -8.40
N ARG A 45 -0.52 0.46 -9.19
CA ARG A 45 -1.30 1.71 -9.13
C ARG A 45 -2.02 1.82 -7.79
N PRO A 46 -2.10 3.02 -7.16
CA PRO A 46 -2.72 3.19 -5.84
C PRO A 46 -4.18 2.74 -5.71
N ASN A 47 -4.92 2.68 -6.82
CA ASN A 47 -6.32 2.28 -6.90
C ASN A 47 -6.52 0.81 -7.35
N CYS A 48 -5.46 0.00 -7.35
CA CYS A 48 -5.54 -1.40 -7.70
C CYS A 48 -6.44 -2.15 -6.71
N VAL A 49 -7.44 -2.88 -7.23
CA VAL A 49 -8.42 -3.62 -6.41
C VAL A 49 -7.81 -4.79 -5.63
N ASN A 50 -6.61 -5.22 -5.99
CA ASN A 50 -5.90 -6.31 -5.32
C ASN A 50 -5.14 -5.85 -4.07
N ILE A 51 -5.09 -4.54 -3.79
CA ILE A 51 -4.42 -4.00 -2.61
C ILE A 51 -5.33 -4.22 -1.40
N ALA A 52 -4.89 -5.10 -0.51
CA ALA A 52 -5.38 -5.17 0.85
C ALA A 52 -4.42 -4.43 1.78
N ARG A 53 -4.93 -3.96 2.92
CA ARG A 53 -4.12 -3.42 4.01
C ARG A 53 -4.54 -4.06 5.31
N THR A 54 -3.54 -4.60 5.99
CA THR A 54 -3.64 -5.13 7.35
C THR A 54 -3.09 -4.10 8.34
N ASP A 55 -3.28 -4.32 9.64
CA ASP A 55 -2.69 -3.46 10.69
C ASP A 55 -1.18 -3.30 10.51
N ARG A 56 -0.48 -4.40 10.21
CA ARG A 56 0.96 -4.39 9.91
C ARG A 56 1.30 -3.52 8.70
N ASP A 57 0.46 -3.52 7.66
CA ASP A 57 0.68 -2.65 6.51
C ASP A 57 0.52 -1.18 6.91
N ILE A 58 -0.45 -0.87 7.77
CA ILE A 58 -0.69 0.49 8.26
C ILE A 58 0.42 0.98 9.18
N GLU A 59 1.01 0.13 10.02
CA GLU A 59 2.23 0.45 10.76
C GLU A 59 3.37 0.89 9.83
N HIS A 60 3.55 0.21 8.70
CA HIS A 60 4.52 0.63 7.69
C HIS A 60 4.17 1.97 7.05
N VAL A 61 2.89 2.26 6.81
CA VAL A 61 2.43 3.57 6.29
C VAL A 61 2.69 4.68 7.32
N HIS A 62 2.47 4.44 8.61
CA HIS A 62 2.82 5.41 9.66
C HIS A 62 4.31 5.74 9.68
N VAL A 63 5.18 4.74 9.56
CA VAL A 63 6.63 4.97 9.46
C VAL A 63 6.98 5.85 8.24
N GLN A 64 6.31 5.66 7.11
CA GLN A 64 6.51 6.49 5.92
C GLN A 64 6.04 7.94 6.14
N ILE A 65 4.90 8.14 6.79
CA ILE A 65 4.40 9.47 7.17
C ILE A 65 5.41 10.20 8.05
N GLU A 66 5.91 9.55 9.10
CA GLU A 66 6.87 10.16 10.03
C GLU A 66 8.20 10.50 9.35
N GLN A 67 8.61 9.73 8.34
CA GLN A 67 9.79 10.05 7.54
C GLN A 67 9.56 11.21 6.56
N LEU A 68 8.34 11.36 6.04
CA LEU A 68 8.00 12.34 5.00
C LEU A 68 7.65 13.72 5.58
N ARG A 69 6.99 13.78 6.73
CA ARG A 69 6.63 15.03 7.44
C ARG A 69 7.76 16.06 7.55
N PRO A 70 8.97 15.72 8.05
CA PRO A 70 10.04 16.70 8.16
C PRO A 70 10.56 17.20 6.80
N LEU A 71 10.33 16.46 5.70
CA LEU A 71 10.69 16.91 4.35
C LEU A 71 9.67 17.91 3.79
N VAL A 72 8.39 17.70 4.11
CA VAL A 72 7.31 18.64 3.79
C VAL A 72 7.49 19.93 4.57
N ASP A 73 7.81 19.83 5.85
CA ASP A 73 7.97 20.99 6.73
C ASP A 73 9.28 21.78 6.51
N ASP A 74 10.15 21.37 5.56
CA ASP A 74 11.38 22.08 5.25
C ASP A 74 11.09 23.39 4.48
N PRO A 75 11.25 24.58 5.11
CA PRO A 75 10.96 25.85 4.47
C PRO A 75 11.96 26.20 3.36
N LEU A 76 13.08 25.48 3.24
CA LEU A 76 14.11 25.66 2.23
C LEU A 76 13.91 24.73 1.02
N ALA A 77 12.88 23.88 1.03
CA ALA A 77 12.57 23.01 -0.09
C ALA A 77 12.12 23.83 -1.33
N PRO A 78 12.68 23.58 -2.52
CA PRO A 78 12.15 24.11 -3.77
C PRO A 78 10.66 23.77 -3.93
N ALA A 79 9.86 24.74 -4.39
CA ALA A 79 8.39 24.63 -4.43
C ALA A 79 7.85 23.36 -5.13
N PHE A 80 8.53 22.88 -6.18
CA PHE A 80 8.12 21.66 -6.89
C PHE A 80 8.37 20.37 -6.09
N ARG A 81 9.40 20.34 -5.22
CA ARG A 81 9.65 19.23 -4.31
C ARG A 81 8.56 19.20 -3.25
N HIS A 82 8.36 20.34 -2.60
CA HIS A 82 7.35 20.51 -1.56
C HIS A 82 5.94 20.08 -2.02
N ALA A 83 5.50 20.47 -3.22
CA ALA A 83 4.18 20.08 -3.74
C ALA A 83 4.03 18.56 -3.93
N ARG A 84 5.10 17.88 -4.36
CA ARG A 84 5.11 16.42 -4.55
C ARG A 84 5.14 15.69 -3.21
N GLU A 85 5.97 16.15 -2.27
CA GLU A 85 6.06 15.57 -0.94
C GLU A 85 4.74 15.76 -0.16
N GLN A 86 4.12 16.93 -0.24
CA GLN A 86 2.80 17.18 0.35
C GLN A 86 1.74 16.23 -0.23
N HIS A 87 1.68 16.11 -1.56
CA HIS A 87 0.69 15.24 -2.20
C HIS A 87 0.85 13.77 -1.78
N GLU A 88 2.10 13.30 -1.60
CA GLU A 88 2.33 11.95 -1.10
C GLU A 88 1.96 11.82 0.38
N LEU A 89 2.26 12.81 1.22
CA LEU A 89 1.83 12.83 2.62
C LEU A 89 0.30 12.76 2.74
N ASP A 90 -0.42 13.60 2.00
CA ASP A 90 -1.90 13.61 1.95
C ASP A 90 -2.46 12.26 1.46
N ARG A 91 -1.75 11.57 0.57
CA ARG A 91 -2.13 10.23 0.12
C ARG A 91 -1.95 9.19 1.22
N LEU A 92 -0.83 9.21 1.94
CA LEU A 92 -0.56 8.27 3.02
C LEU A 92 -1.52 8.48 4.21
N GLU A 93 -1.81 9.72 4.58
CA GLU A 93 -2.76 10.02 5.67
C GLU A 93 -4.19 9.57 5.33
N ARG A 94 -4.61 9.69 4.06
CA ARG A 94 -5.88 9.13 3.58
C ARG A 94 -5.93 7.61 3.67
N ILE A 95 -4.80 6.92 3.44
CA ILE A 95 -4.72 5.46 3.56
C ILE A 95 -4.98 5.03 5.01
N VAL A 96 -4.32 5.67 5.97
CA VAL A 96 -4.53 5.42 7.41
C VAL A 96 -5.99 5.68 7.79
N THR A 97 -6.49 6.87 7.46
CA THR A 97 -7.88 7.27 7.77
C THR A 97 -8.91 6.28 7.23
N ALA A 98 -8.73 5.80 5.99
CA ALA A 98 -9.64 4.85 5.38
C ALA A 98 -9.62 3.48 6.07
N HIS A 99 -8.45 3.04 6.55
CA HIS A 99 -8.32 1.80 7.29
C HIS A 99 -8.97 1.90 8.67
N ASP A 100 -8.72 2.98 9.40
CA ASP A 100 -9.29 3.22 10.73
C ASP A 100 -10.82 3.33 10.68
N ALA A 101 -11.38 3.88 9.60
CA ALA A 101 -12.83 3.93 9.39
C ALA A 101 -13.46 2.55 9.14
N THR A 102 -12.67 1.57 8.70
CA THR A 102 -13.12 0.18 8.45
C THR A 102 -12.87 -0.76 9.63
N GLY A 103 -11.98 -0.40 10.55
CA GLY A 103 -11.86 -1.06 11.84
C GLY A 103 -13.03 -0.65 12.72
N GLU A 104 -13.88 -1.59 13.15
CA GLU A 104 -14.78 -1.33 14.26
C GLU A 104 -13.96 -0.88 15.49
N PRO A 105 -14.48 0.03 16.34
CA PRO A 105 -13.77 0.42 17.54
C PRO A 105 -13.55 -0.84 18.39
N HIS A 106 -12.30 -1.22 18.58
CA HIS A 106 -11.92 -2.19 19.58
C HIS A 106 -12.16 -1.53 20.95
N ASP A 107 -13.34 -1.76 21.53
CA ASP A 107 -13.57 -1.57 22.96
C ASP A 107 -12.64 -2.53 23.71
N ASP A 108 -11.52 -2.01 24.20
CA ASP A 108 -10.69 -2.68 25.20
C ASP A 108 -11.49 -2.78 26.51
N HIS A 109 -11.97 -3.99 26.84
CA HIS A 109 -12.49 -4.34 28.17
C HIS A 109 -11.44 -5.06 29.01
#